data_AF-A0A0F9A2C0-F1
#
_entry.id   AF-A0A0F9A2C0-F1
#
_cell.length_a   1.000
_cell.length_b   1.000
_cell.length_c   1.000
_cell.angle_alpha   90.00
_cell.angle_beta   90.00
_cell.angle_gamma   90.00
#
_symmetry.space_group_name_H-M   'P 1'
#
loop_
_entity.id
_entity.type
_entity.pdbx_description
1 polymer ?
#
loop_
_entity_poly.entity_id
_entity_poly.type
_entity_poly.pdbx_seq_one_letter_code
_entity_poly.pdbx_strand_id
1 'polypeptide(L)' 'MTFNKNLLDKMPKKCGVYIMKDFSNRVLYVGKAKNLKN' A
#
# COMPACT_ATOMS: atom_id res chain seq x y z
N MET A 1 2.35 -10.61 9.97
CA MET A 1 2.06 -9.80 8.76
C MET A 1 3.39 -9.42 8.14
N THR A 2 3.71 -9.96 6.96
CA THR A 2 5.00 -9.71 6.31
C THR A 2 4.77 -8.83 5.11
N PHE A 3 5.37 -7.64 5.10
CA PHE A 3 5.26 -6.71 3.99
C PHE A 3 6.29 -7.05 2.90
N ASN A 4 5.90 -6.94 1.63
CA ASN A 4 6.80 -7.15 0.51
C ASN A 4 7.71 -5.93 0.33
N LYS A 5 8.94 -6.01 0.87
CA LYS A 5 9.93 -4.92 0.78
C LYS A 5 10.18 -4.45 -0.66
N ASN A 6 10.25 -5.38 -1.62
CA ASN A 6 10.48 -5.04 -3.03
C ASN A 6 9.36 -4.16 -3.63
N LEU A 7 8.13 -4.30 -3.14
CA LEU A 7 7.01 -3.47 -3.56
C LEU A 7 7.10 -2.07 -2.93
N LEU A 8 7.44 -2.01 -1.63
CA LEU A 8 7.61 -0.76 -0.89
C LEU A 8 8.71 0.12 -1.50
N ASP A 9 9.85 -0.46 -1.88
CA ASP A 9 10.96 0.28 -2.49
C ASP A 9 10.57 0.95 -3.83
N LYS A 10 9.65 0.32 -4.57
CA LYS A 10 9.15 0.78 -5.87
C LYS A 10 7.95 1.73 -5.76
N MET A 11 7.46 2.03 -4.55
CA MET A 11 6.31 2.92 -4.41
C MET A 11 6.61 4.34 -4.92
N PRO A 12 5.67 5.02 -5.57
CA PRO A 12 5.89 6.35 -6.12
C PRO A 12 5.88 7.42 -5.04
N LYS A 13 6.72 8.45 -5.20
CA LYS A 13 6.67 9.68 -4.39
C LYS A 13 5.54 10.62 -4.87
N LYS A 14 4.30 10.14 -4.87
CA LYS A 14 3.11 10.86 -5.36
C LYS A 14 1.91 10.65 -4.45
N CYS A 15 0.95 11.56 -4.55
CA CYS A 15 -0.37 11.41 -3.93
C CYS A 15 -1.09 10.19 -4.52
N GLY A 16 -1.81 9.45 -3.68
CA GLY A 16 -2.65 8.36 -4.15
C GLY A 16 -3.36 7.62 -3.02
N VAL A 17 -3.98 6.50 -3.40
CA VAL A 17 -4.75 5.63 -2.51
C VAL A 17 -4.08 4.26 -2.48
N TYR A 18 -4.01 3.64 -1.31
CA TYR A 18 -3.58 2.26 -1.14
C TYR A 18 -4.71 1.42 -0.54
N ILE A 19 -4.71 0.14 -0.87
CA ILE A 19 -5.72 -0.82 -0.44
C ILE A 19 -4.99 -1.94 0.28
N MET A 20 -5.27 -2.11 1.57
CA MET A 20 -4.84 -3.28 2.32
C MET A 20 -5.86 -4.39 2.15
N LYS A 21 -5.37 -5.58 1.86
CA LYS A 21 -6.17 -6.78 1.68
C LYS A 21 -5.66 -7.91 2.55
N ASP A 22 -6.53 -8.86 2.87
CA ASP A 22 -6.14 -10.12 3.48
C ASP A 22 -5.56 -11.11 2.46
N PHE A 23 -5.18 -12.30 2.92
CA PHE A 23 -4.67 -13.38 2.06
C PHE A 23 -5.71 -13.93 1.07
N SER A 24 -7.00 -13.72 1.34
CA SER A 24 -8.11 -14.07 0.44
C SER A 24 -8.51 -12.91 -0.49
N ASN A 25 -7.67 -11.88 -0.59
CA ASN A 25 -7.88 -10.68 -1.41
C ASN A 25 -9.12 -9.84 -1.01
N ARG A 26 -9.65 -10.03 0.21
CA ARG A 26 -10.73 -9.20 0.76
C ARG A 26 -10.15 -7.88 1.23
N VAL A 27 -10.82 -6.78 0.92
CA VAL A 27 -10.39 -5.44 1.31
C VAL A 27 -10.62 -5.25 2.81
N LEU A 28 -9.52 -4.97 3.53
CA LEU A 28 -9.56 -4.69 4.96
C LEU A 28 -9.56 -3.18 5.24
N TYR A 29 -8.83 -2.42 4.41
CA TYR A 29 -8.66 -0.99 4.63
C TYR A 29 -8.32 -0.26 3.32
N VAL A 30 -8.80 0.97 3.20
CA VAL A 30 -8.47 1.89 2.11
C VAL A 30 -7.97 3.20 2.71
N GLY A 31 -6.73 3.57 2.39
CA GLY A 31 -6.10 4.78 2.88
C GLY A 31 -5.63 5.67 1.75
N LYS A 32 -5.60 6.99 1.98
CA LYS A 32 -4.97 7.95 1.06
C LYS A 32 -3.68 8.49 1.68
N ALA A 33 -2.70 8.77 0.83
CA ALA A 33 -1.47 9.43 1.23
C ALA A 33 -1.14 10.55 0.25
N LYS A 34 -0.59 11.67 0.75
CA LYS A 34 0.01 12.70 -0.10
C LYS A 34 1.30 12.20 -0.77
N ASN A 35 1.96 11.22 -0.15
CA ASN A 35 3.12 10.57 -0.71
C ASN A 35 3.05 9.09 -0.34
N LEU A 36 2.83 8.23 -1.35
CA LEU A 36 2.69 6.79 -1.16
C LEU A 36 3.98 6.07 -0.71
N LYS A 37 5.15 6.70 -0.83
CA LYS A 37 6.44 6.12 -0.40
C LYS A 37 6.85 6.53 1.03
N ASN A 38 6.21 7.56 1.60
CA ASN A 38 6.71 8.24 2.80
C ASN A 38 6.14 7.72 4.11
#